data_AF-A0A7Z0TFR7-F1
#
_entry.id   AF-A0A7Z0TFR7-F1
#
_cell.length_a   1.000
_cell.length_b   1.000
_cell.length_c   1.000
_cell.angle_alpha   90.00
_cell.angle_beta   90.00
_cell.angle_gamma   90.00
#
_symmetry.space_group_name_H-M   'P 1'
#
loop_
_entity.id
_entity.type
_entity.pdbx_description
1 polymer ?
#
loop_
_entity_poly.entity_id
_entity_poly.type
_entity_poly.pdbx_seq_one_letter_code
_entity_poly.pdbx_strand_id
1 'polypeptide(L)'
;MTKLRFADQGEAADLCAFLSRLLHYDRAAAVRLQGAGEAVAVYGSPASFEVLAVRAVRLAEPVESLDVTVSAGELLEAVDEGAGGA
;
A
#
# COMPACT_ATOMS: atom_id res chain seq x y z
N MET A 1 -5.52 8.34 -12.92
CA MET A 1 -5.01 7.80 -11.65
C MET A 1 -6.01 6.77 -11.15
N THR A 2 -5.57 5.54 -10.90
CA THR A 2 -6.43 4.49 -10.32
C THR A 2 -6.65 4.83 -8.84
N LYS A 3 -7.90 4.98 -8.41
CA LYS A 3 -8.24 5.29 -7.02
C LYS A 3 -8.58 4.01 -6.28
N LEU A 4 -7.83 3.69 -5.23
CA LEU A 4 -8.12 2.56 -4.36
C LEU A 4 -9.19 2.95 -3.34
N ARG A 5 -10.25 2.14 -3.22
CA ARG A 5 -11.30 2.29 -2.21
C ARG A 5 -11.15 1.15 -1.22
N PHE A 6 -10.67 1.42 -0.01
CA PHE A 6 -10.50 0.40 1.02
C PHE A 6 -11.85 -0.07 1.57
N ALA A 7 -11.94 -1.35 1.96
CA ALA A 7 -13.17 -1.94 2.49
C ALA A 7 -13.62 -1.29 3.81
N ASP A 8 -12.65 -0.87 4.64
CA ASP A 8 -12.88 -0.17 5.89
C ASP A 8 -11.65 0.66 6.29
N GLN A 9 -11.76 1.46 7.36
CA GLN A 9 -10.67 2.29 7.88
C GLN A 9 -9.49 1.46 8.42
N GLY A 10 -9.75 0.22 8.86
CA GLY A 10 -8.71 -0.68 9.36
C GLY A 10 -7.76 -1.11 8.25
N GLU A 11 -8.28 -1.39 7.06
CA GLU A 11 -7.47 -1.71 5.88
C GLU A 11 -6.51 -0.57 5.50
N ALA A 12 -6.98 0.68 5.55
CA ALA A 12 -6.15 1.86 5.30
C ALA A 12 -5.10 2.06 6.41
N ALA A 13 -5.50 1.94 7.68
CA ALA A 13 -4.60 2.09 8.83
C ALA A 13 -3.49 1.03 8.85
N ASP A 14 -3.83 -0.22 8.54
CA ASP A 14 -2.87 -1.31 8.44
C ASP A 14 -1.85 -1.09 7.32
N LEU A 15 -2.29 -0.57 6.17
CA LEU A 15 -1.39 -0.20 5.08
C LEU A 15 -0.47 0.96 5.47
N CYS A 16 -0.99 2.00 6.12
CA CYS A 16 -0.18 3.11 6.63
C CYS A 16 0.89 2.62 7.61
N ALA A 17 0.53 1.73 8.54
CA ALA A 17 1.48 1.15 9.50
C ALA A 17 2.57 0.32 8.79
N PHE A 18 2.21 -0.47 7.78
CA PHE A 18 3.15 -1.23 6.97
C PHE A 18 4.14 -0.33 6.23
N LEU A 19 3.65 0.68 5.52
CA LEU A 19 4.50 1.63 4.76
C LEU A 19 5.40 2.45 5.68
N SER A 20 4.88 2.91 6.82
CA SER A 20 5.66 3.63 7.83
C SER A 20 6.83 2.79 8.34
N ARG A 21 6.61 1.48 8.55
CA ARG A 21 7.68 0.57 8.97
C ARG A 21 8.71 0.33 7.86
N LEU A 22 8.28 0.25 6.60
CA LEU A 22 9.19 0.13 5.48
C LEU A 22 10.09 1.37 5.35
N LEU A 23 9.49 2.57 5.42
CA LEU A 23 10.18 3.87 5.35
C LEU A 23 11.11 4.14 6.54
N HIS A 24 10.83 3.51 7.69
CA HIS A 24 11.73 3.55 8.83
C HIS A 24 13.08 2.87 8.52
N TYR A 25 13.07 1.78 7.74
CA TYR A 25 14.28 1.05 7.36
C TYR A 25 14.93 1.59 6.08
N ASP A 26 14.10 2.00 5.12
CA ASP A 26 14.56 2.57 3.84
C ASP A 26 13.66 3.73 3.42
N ARG A 27 14.17 4.95 3.60
CA ARG A 27 13.45 6.19 3.27
C ARG A 27 13.16 6.34 1.77
N ALA A 28 13.90 5.64 0.90
CA ALA A 28 13.73 5.67 -0.54
C ALA A 28 12.96 4.44 -1.06
N ALA A 29 12.33 3.66 -0.16
CA ALA A 29 11.65 2.43 -0.52
C ALA A 29 10.60 2.64 -1.62
N ALA A 30 10.65 1.78 -2.62
CA ALA A 30 9.58 1.59 -3.59
C ALA A 30 8.77 0.34 -3.23
N VAL A 31 7.47 0.38 -3.51
CA VAL A 31 6.57 -0.76 -3.35
C VAL A 31 5.88 -1.09 -4.66
N ARG A 32 5.74 -2.39 -4.94
CA ARG A 32 4.93 -2.88 -6.07
C ARG A 32 3.54 -3.22 -5.55
N LEU A 33 2.50 -2.70 -6.20
CA LEU A 33 1.11 -3.00 -5.92
C LEU A 33 0.62 -3.93 -7.02
N GLN A 34 0.09 -5.09 -6.64
CA GLN A 34 -0.62 -5.97 -7.54
C GLN A 34 -2.04 -6.19 -7.05
N GLY A 35 -3.04 -5.94 -7.88
CA GLY A 35 -4.44 -6.05 -7.50
C GLY A 35 -5.30 -6.67 -8.60
N ALA A 36 -6.27 -7.46 -8.17
CA ALA A 36 -7.31 -8.02 -9.01
C ALA A 36 -8.54 -8.31 -8.13
N GLY A 37 -9.74 -7.96 -8.61
CA GLY A 37 -10.94 -8.02 -7.79
C GLY A 37 -10.85 -7.10 -6.58
N GLU A 38 -11.29 -7.58 -5.42
CA GLU A 38 -11.44 -6.77 -4.20
C GLU A 38 -10.19 -6.79 -3.30
N ALA A 39 -9.00 -7.04 -3.85
CA ALA A 39 -7.77 -7.11 -3.08
C ALA A 39 -6.58 -6.49 -3.82
N VAL A 40 -5.70 -5.87 -3.04
CA VAL A 40 -4.37 -5.40 -3.49
C VAL A 40 -3.31 -5.98 -2.56
N ALA A 41 -2.31 -6.63 -3.15
CA ALA A 41 -1.07 -7.00 -2.48
C ALA A 41 -0.03 -5.90 -2.70
N VAL A 42 0.60 -5.47 -1.61
CA VAL A 42 1.67 -4.48 -1.59
C VAL A 42 2.96 -5.19 -1.18
N TYR A 43 3.93 -5.16 -2.08
CA TYR A 43 5.21 -5.82 -1.94
C TYR A 43 6.29 -4.76 -1.70
N GLY A 44 6.99 -4.88 -0.57
CA GLY A 44 8.15 -4.06 -0.25
C GLY A 44 9.39 -4.93 -0.05
N SER A 45 10.54 -4.45 -0.52
CA SER A 45 11.83 -5.11 -0.30
C SER A 45 12.77 -4.14 0.40
N PRO A 46 12.80 -4.10 1.73
CA PRO A 46 13.77 -3.28 2.44
C PRO A 46 15.18 -3.80 2.13
N ALA A 47 16.07 -2.90 1.69
CA ALA A 47 17.45 -3.24 1.34
C ALA A 47 18.22 -3.93 2.48
N SER A 48 17.81 -3.70 3.73
CA SER A 48 18.49 -4.17 4.94
C SER A 48 18.26 -5.63 5.31
N PHE A 49 17.28 -6.33 4.72
CA PHE A 49 16.86 -7.65 5.23
C PHE A 49 16.86 -8.80 4.21
N GLU A 50 17.12 -8.57 2.92
CA GLU A 50 17.00 -9.60 1.85
C GLU A 50 15.63 -10.34 1.81
N VAL A 51 14.64 -9.87 2.59
CA VAL A 51 13.34 -10.50 2.78
C VAL A 51 12.27 -9.63 2.14
N LEU A 52 11.41 -10.26 1.34
CA LEU A 52 10.22 -9.66 0.79
C LEU A 52 9.16 -9.50 1.89
N ALA A 53 8.75 -8.26 2.16
CA ALA A 53 7.63 -7.95 3.03
C ALA A 53 6.37 -7.77 2.17
N VAL A 54 5.26 -8.40 2.55
CA VAL A 54 4.00 -8.34 1.81
C VAL A 54 2.87 -7.96 2.74
N ARG A 55 2.01 -7.04 2.29
CA ARG A 55 0.72 -6.76 2.92
C ARG A 55 -0.40 -6.81 1.90
N ALA A 56 -1.43 -7.59 2.18
CA ALA A 56 -2.68 -7.57 1.44
C ALA A 56 -3.69 -6.66 2.15
N VAL A 57 -4.47 -5.93 1.37
CA VAL A 57 -5.59 -5.10 1.83
C VAL A 57 -6.83 -5.35 0.98
N ARG A 58 -7.99 -5.27 1.63
CA ARG A 58 -9.30 -5.42 0.98
C ARG A 58 -9.80 -4.09 0.44
N LEU A 59 -10.43 -4.16 -0.73
CA LEU A 59 -11.09 -3.03 -1.37
C LEU A 59 -12.61 -3.14 -1.22
N ALA A 60 -13.28 -1.99 -1.17
CA ALA A 60 -14.73 -1.88 -1.25
C ALA A 60 -15.26 -2.02 -2.69
N GLU A 61 -14.42 -1.73 -3.68
CA GLU A 61 -14.74 -1.83 -5.10
C GLU A 61 -13.66 -2.66 -5.82
N PRO A 62 -14.04 -3.55 -6.74
CA PRO A 62 -13.07 -4.37 -7.45
C PRO A 62 -12.23 -3.55 -8.42
N VAL A 63 -10.96 -3.90 -8.54
CA VAL A 63 -10.05 -3.42 -9.60
C VAL A 63 -9.86 -4.51 -10.65
N GLU A 64 -9.85 -4.16 -11.94
CA GLU A 64 -9.69 -5.14 -13.02
C GLU A 64 -8.31 -5.80 -12.97
N SER A 65 -7.26 -5.00 -13.15
CA SER A 65 -5.87 -5.43 -13.00
C SER A 65 -5.02 -4.22 -12.63
N LEU A 66 -4.27 -4.32 -11.55
CA LEU A 66 -3.31 -3.32 -11.11
C LEU A 66 -1.95 -4.00 -11.01
N ASP A 67 -0.92 -3.40 -11.63
CA ASP A 67 0.46 -3.79 -11.42
C ASP A 67 1.35 -2.55 -11.62
N VAL A 68 1.68 -1.87 -10.52
CA VAL A 68 2.44 -0.62 -10.55
C VAL A 68 3.47 -0.60 -9.45
N THR A 69 4.60 0.07 -9.70
CA THR A 69 5.59 0.37 -8.65
C THR A 69 5.55 1.86 -8.36
N VAL A 70 5.47 2.22 -7.09
CA VAL A 70 5.38 3.61 -6.62
C VAL A 70 6.31 3.83 -5.42
N SER A 71 6.59 5.10 -5.10
CA SER A 71 7.24 5.46 -3.84
C SER A 71 6.37 5.04 -2.65
N ALA A 72 6.96 4.40 -1.65
CA ALA A 72 6.27 4.08 -0.41
C ALA A 72 5.83 5.34 0.34
N GLY A 73 6.60 6.44 0.23
CA GLY A 73 6.28 7.73 0.84
C GLY A 73 5.06 8.38 0.22
N GLU A 74 5.05 8.51 -1.12
CA GLU A 74 3.91 9.09 -1.84
C GLU A 74 2.63 8.27 -1.65
N LEU A 75 2.76 6.94 -1.59
CA LEU A 75 1.62 6.07 -1.31
C LEU A 75 1.09 6.27 0.12
N LEU A 76 1.98 6.40 1.11
CA LEU A 76 1.59 6.64 2.50
C LEU A 76 0.82 7.95 2.62
N GLU A 77 1.32 9.03 2.02
CA GLU A 77 0.66 10.34 2.00
C GLU A 77 -0.73 10.24 1.36
N ALA A 78 -0.85 9.58 0.20
CA ALA A 78 -2.13 9.43 -0.50
C ALA A 78 -3.17 8.59 0.28
N VAL A 79 -2.73 7.57 1.04
CA VAL A 79 -3.62 6.74 1.87
C VAL A 79 -4.07 7.50 3.11
N ASP A 80 -3.15 8.23 3.77
CA ASP A 80 -3.44 9.02 4.96
C ASP A 80 -4.43 10.16 4.66
N GLU A 81 -4.22 10.89 3.55
CA GLU A 81 -5.16 11.92 3.08
C GLU A 81 -6.55 11.33 2.76
N GLY A 82 -6.58 10.13 2.16
CA GLY A 82 -7.82 9.41 1.87
C GLY A 82 -8.56 8.91 3.10
N ALA A 83 -7.85 8.63 4.20
CA ALA A 83 -8.42 8.14 5.46
C ALA A 83 -8.91 9.29 6.38
N GLY A 84 -8.26 10.46 6.32
CA GLY A 84 -8.65 11.64 7.09
C GLY A 84 -9.89 12.39 6.58
N GLY A 85 -10.41 12.02 5.40
CA GLY A 85 -11.62 12.58 4.81
C GLY A 85 -12.87 11.79 5.20
N ALA A 86 -13.29 11.84 6.47
CA ALA A 86 -14.55 11.29 6.97
C ALA A 86 -15.32 12.32 7.80
#